data_AF-A0A662V2P6-F1
#
_entry.id   AF-A0A662V2P6-F1
#
_cell.length_a   1.000
_cell.length_b   1.000
_cell.length_c   1.000
_cell.angle_alpha   90.00
_cell.angle_beta   90.00
_cell.angle_gamma   90.00
#
_symmetry.space_group_name_H-M   'P 1'
#
loop_
_entity.id
_entity.type
_entity.pdbx_description
1 polymer ?
#
loop_
_entity_poly.entity_id
_entity_poly.type
_entity_poly.pdbx_seq_one_letter_code
_entity_poly.pdbx_strand_id
1 'polypeptide(L)'
;MSKEDVIGMAKRMKQAFKHVQCFVVEKQELQLAKKAINEIGLFGLVRVRLADPKYPLLYVIEPDLRDCEKDCEKKALKAIAEGRVKEELKKQFLVDFIRQCLNFCEHERVKEILSRIEEYIRGKGGKSTKE
;
A
#
# COMPACT_ATOMS: atom_id res chain seq x y z
N MET A 1 -20.17 13.36 -7.79
CA MET A 1 -19.14 13.07 -6.76
C MET A 1 -18.51 14.37 -6.31
N SER A 2 -18.92 14.81 -5.14
CA SER A 2 -18.51 16.04 -4.48
C SER A 2 -17.07 15.93 -3.95
N LYS A 3 -16.49 17.06 -3.57
CA LYS A 3 -15.18 17.11 -2.88
C LYS A 3 -15.26 16.48 -1.48
N GLU A 4 -16.41 16.55 -0.83
CA GLU A 4 -16.67 15.98 0.49
C GLU A 4 -16.65 14.45 0.44
N ASP A 5 -17.18 13.86 -0.64
CA ASP A 5 -17.15 12.41 -0.87
C ASP A 5 -15.70 11.89 -0.89
N VAL A 6 -14.80 12.62 -1.54
CA VAL A 6 -13.38 12.25 -1.65
C VAL A 6 -12.68 12.37 -0.30
N ILE A 7 -12.97 13.41 0.48
CA ILE A 7 -12.42 13.58 1.83
C ILE A 7 -12.95 12.48 2.77
N GLY A 8 -14.24 12.13 2.68
CA GLY A 8 -14.84 11.03 3.41
C GLY A 8 -14.16 9.70 3.08
N MET A 9 -13.92 9.43 1.80
CA MET A 9 -13.17 8.27 1.33
C MET A 9 -11.74 8.25 1.88
N ALA A 10 -11.02 9.39 1.82
CA ALA A 10 -9.67 9.51 2.36
C ALA A 10 -9.61 9.19 3.87
N LYS A 11 -10.58 9.66 4.66
CA LYS A 11 -10.67 9.34 6.10
C LYS A 11 -10.88 7.85 6.35
N ARG A 12 -11.78 7.21 5.57
CA ARG A 12 -12.01 5.75 5.64
C ARG A 12 -10.75 4.96 5.26
N MET A 13 -10.07 5.36 4.19
CA MET A 13 -8.80 4.78 3.78
C MET A 13 -7.75 4.90 4.90
N LYS A 14 -7.57 6.09 5.47
CA LYS A 14 -6.65 6.32 6.59
C LYS A 14 -6.90 5.34 7.74
N GLN A 15 -8.16 5.22 8.15
CA GLN A 15 -8.55 4.35 9.25
C GLN A 15 -8.23 2.88 8.93
N ALA A 16 -8.55 2.41 7.73
CA ALA A 16 -8.28 1.05 7.32
C ALA A 16 -6.78 0.75 7.23
N PHE A 17 -5.99 1.60 6.58
CA PHE A 17 -4.53 1.42 6.48
C PHE A 17 -3.83 1.45 7.85
N LYS A 18 -4.34 2.24 8.81
CA LYS A 18 -3.78 2.29 10.17
C LYS A 18 -3.95 0.97 10.93
N HIS A 19 -5.04 0.24 10.70
CA HIS A 19 -5.39 -0.94 11.50
C HIS A 19 -5.13 -2.28 10.80
N VAL A 20 -5.41 -2.35 9.50
CA VAL A 20 -5.36 -3.60 8.71
C VAL A 20 -4.48 -3.50 7.47
N GLN A 21 -3.78 -2.37 7.29
CA GLN A 21 -2.81 -2.12 6.20
C GLN A 21 -3.37 -2.24 4.77
N CYS A 22 -4.68 -2.39 4.61
CA CYS A 22 -5.38 -2.38 3.33
C CYS A 22 -6.74 -1.70 3.49
N PHE A 23 -7.43 -1.46 2.37
CA PHE A 23 -8.76 -0.89 2.34
C PHE A 23 -9.66 -1.67 1.38
N VAL A 24 -10.80 -2.13 1.89
CA VAL A 24 -11.78 -2.90 1.12
C VAL A 24 -12.92 -1.98 0.70
N VAL A 25 -13.31 -2.06 -0.57
CA VAL A 25 -14.42 -1.29 -1.14
C VAL A 25 -15.32 -2.15 -2.00
N GLU A 26 -16.59 -1.81 -2.01
CA GLU A 26 -17.56 -2.42 -2.93
C GLU A 26 -17.41 -1.86 -4.34
N LYS A 27 -17.87 -2.63 -5.33
CA LYS A 27 -17.88 -2.24 -6.75
C LYS A 27 -18.51 -0.87 -6.99
N GLN A 28 -19.56 -0.54 -6.25
CA GLN A 28 -20.29 0.73 -6.36
C GLN A 28 -19.44 1.93 -5.92
N GLU A 29 -18.56 1.73 -4.93
CA GLU A 29 -17.67 2.75 -4.39
C GLU A 29 -16.33 2.84 -5.13
N LEU A 30 -16.03 1.88 -6.02
CA LEU A 30 -14.72 1.75 -6.67
C LEU A 30 -14.30 3.01 -7.43
N GLN A 31 -15.22 3.68 -8.13
CA GLN A 31 -14.89 4.90 -8.88
C GLN A 31 -14.53 6.06 -7.94
N LEU A 32 -15.21 6.16 -6.79
CA LEU A 32 -14.86 7.13 -5.75
C LEU A 32 -13.50 6.82 -5.13
N ALA A 33 -13.22 5.56 -4.85
CA ALA A 33 -11.93 5.14 -4.32
C ALA A 33 -10.78 5.42 -5.31
N LYS A 34 -10.96 5.12 -6.60
CA LYS A 34 -9.98 5.44 -7.65
C LYS A 34 -9.74 6.95 -7.78
N LYS A 35 -10.80 7.76 -7.72
CA LYS A 35 -10.68 9.22 -7.69
C LYS A 35 -9.89 9.70 -6.47
N ALA A 36 -10.17 9.13 -5.29
CA ALA A 36 -9.44 9.46 -4.07
C ALA A 36 -7.96 9.09 -4.16
N ILE A 37 -7.63 7.89 -4.64
CA ILE A 37 -6.25 7.46 -4.90
C ILE A 37 -5.52 8.48 -5.78
N ASN A 38 -6.15 8.93 -6.86
CA ASN A 38 -5.56 9.89 -7.77
C ASN A 38 -5.38 11.28 -7.12
N GLU A 39 -6.41 11.81 -6.43
CA GLU A 39 -6.35 13.13 -5.81
C GLU A 39 -5.40 13.21 -4.61
N ILE A 40 -5.22 12.11 -3.87
CA ILE A 40 -4.28 12.01 -2.75
C ILE A 40 -2.84 11.81 -3.26
N GLY A 41 -2.66 11.37 -4.51
CA GLY A 41 -1.35 11.04 -5.06
C GLY A 41 -0.82 9.67 -4.60
N LEU A 42 -1.71 8.68 -4.44
CA LEU A 42 -1.35 7.30 -4.09
C LEU A 42 -1.04 6.41 -5.29
N PHE A 43 -1.03 6.97 -6.51
CA PHE A 43 -0.74 6.21 -7.72
C PHE A 43 0.67 5.58 -7.64
N GLY A 44 0.76 4.28 -7.89
CA GLY A 44 2.02 3.52 -7.77
C GLY A 44 2.43 3.18 -6.33
N LEU A 45 1.77 3.74 -5.31
CA LEU A 45 1.94 3.32 -3.91
C LEU A 45 0.97 2.21 -3.51
N VAL A 46 -0.19 2.18 -4.15
CA VAL A 46 -1.22 1.16 -3.93
C VAL A 46 -1.56 0.44 -5.22
N ARG A 47 -1.98 -0.81 -5.09
CA ARG A 47 -2.62 -1.58 -6.16
C ARG A 47 -4.07 -1.87 -5.80
N VAL A 48 -4.91 -1.94 -6.82
CA VAL A 48 -6.33 -2.29 -6.70
C VAL A 48 -6.54 -3.65 -7.33
N ARG A 49 -7.03 -4.62 -6.56
CA ARG A 49 -7.33 -5.97 -7.05
C ARG A 49 -8.71 -6.43 -6.63
N LEU A 50 -9.24 -7.43 -7.30
CA LEU A 50 -10.44 -8.13 -6.85
C LEU A 50 -10.12 -8.94 -5.59
N ALA A 51 -11.02 -8.89 -4.61
CA ALA A 51 -10.94 -9.75 -3.44
C ALA A 51 -11.17 -11.22 -3.84
N ASP A 52 -12.17 -11.45 -4.68
CA ASP A 52 -12.50 -12.75 -5.27
C ASP A 52 -12.73 -12.58 -6.80
N PRO A 53 -11.96 -13.29 -7.65
CA PRO A 53 -12.17 -13.28 -9.10
C PRO A 53 -13.54 -13.81 -9.55
N LYS A 54 -14.16 -14.72 -8.77
CA LYS A 54 -15.46 -15.32 -9.08
C LYS A 54 -16.62 -14.38 -8.77
N TYR A 55 -16.45 -13.49 -7.80
CA TYR A 55 -17.49 -12.56 -7.35
C TYR A 55 -16.95 -11.13 -7.34
N PRO A 56 -17.10 -10.38 -8.45
CA PRO A 56 -16.50 -9.06 -8.61
C PRO A 56 -17.28 -7.95 -7.89
N LEU A 57 -17.63 -8.20 -6.62
CA LEU A 57 -18.36 -7.28 -5.76
C LEU A 57 -17.43 -6.48 -4.85
N LEU A 58 -16.28 -7.05 -4.50
CA LEU A 58 -15.33 -6.49 -3.54
C LEU A 58 -13.95 -6.28 -4.18
N TYR A 59 -13.37 -5.13 -3.90
CA TYR A 59 -12.04 -4.74 -4.32
C TYR A 59 -11.18 -4.46 -3.09
N VAL A 60 -9.92 -4.87 -3.15
CA VAL A 60 -8.91 -4.60 -2.13
C VAL A 60 -7.93 -3.59 -2.70
N ILE A 61 -7.71 -2.53 -1.95
CA ILE A 61 -6.67 -1.52 -2.18
C ILE A 61 -5.59 -1.78 -1.13
N GLU A 62 -4.42 -2.22 -1.56
CA GLU A 62 -3.31 -2.62 -0.70
C GLU A 62 -2.00 -2.01 -1.21
N PRO A 63 -0.94 -1.97 -0.38
CA PRO A 63 0.37 -1.49 -0.80
C PRO A 63 0.86 -2.21 -2.07
N ASP A 64 1.42 -1.45 -3.01
CA ASP A 64 2.10 -2.05 -4.16
C ASP A 64 3.56 -2.34 -3.79
N LEU A 65 3.92 -3.62 -3.75
CA LEU A 65 5.24 -4.10 -3.31
C LEU A 65 6.05 -4.74 -4.45
N ARG A 66 5.60 -4.64 -5.71
CA ARG A 66 6.23 -5.35 -6.84
C ARG A 66 7.67 -4.92 -7.10
N ASP A 67 7.99 -3.66 -6.81
CA ASP A 67 9.36 -3.14 -6.83
C ASP A 67 10.20 -3.74 -5.69
N CYS A 68 9.62 -3.81 -4.49
CA CYS A 68 10.27 -4.43 -3.33
C CYS A 68 10.53 -5.92 -3.49
N GLU A 69 9.63 -6.69 -4.10
CA GLU A 69 9.84 -8.12 -4.39
C GLU A 69 11.14 -8.35 -5.15
N LYS A 70 11.34 -7.62 -6.24
CA LYS A 70 12.54 -7.71 -7.09
C LYS A 70 13.80 -7.27 -6.34
N ASP A 71 13.72 -6.19 -5.58
CA ASP A 71 14.85 -5.67 -4.82
C ASP A 71 15.25 -6.61 -3.67
N CYS A 72 14.28 -7.19 -2.98
CA CYS A 72 14.50 -8.15 -1.91
C CYS A 72 15.14 -9.44 -2.44
N GLU A 73 14.65 -9.96 -3.57
CA GLU A 73 15.24 -11.12 -4.24
C GLU A 73 16.70 -10.84 -4.65
N LYS A 74 16.94 -9.69 -5.30
CA LYS A 74 18.31 -9.29 -5.71
C LYS A 74 19.27 -9.19 -4.53
N LYS A 75 18.82 -8.62 -3.39
CA LYS A 75 19.63 -8.52 -2.17
C LYS A 75 19.94 -9.90 -1.57
N ALA A 76 18.96 -10.80 -1.56
CA ALA A 76 19.14 -12.16 -1.05
C ALA A 76 20.12 -12.96 -1.91
N LEU A 77 19.96 -12.92 -3.24
CA LEU A 77 20.86 -13.59 -4.18
C LEU A 77 22.28 -13.06 -4.09
N LYS A 78 22.45 -11.74 -3.91
CA LYS A 78 23.76 -11.13 -3.69
C LYS A 78 24.43 -11.65 -2.41
N ALA A 79 23.70 -11.73 -1.30
CA ALA A 79 24.24 -12.26 -0.03
C ALA A 79 24.66 -13.74 -0.15
N ILE A 80 23.90 -14.54 -0.91
CA ILE A 80 24.25 -15.93 -1.21
C ILE A 80 25.50 -16.03 -2.09
N ALA A 81 25.57 -15.23 -3.16
CA ALA A 81 26.69 -15.23 -4.10
C ALA A 81 28.02 -14.79 -3.45
N GLU A 82 27.95 -13.89 -2.46
CA GLU A 82 29.10 -13.43 -1.69
C GLU A 82 29.58 -14.45 -0.63
N GLY A 83 29.00 -15.65 -0.58
CA GLY A 83 29.43 -16.71 0.35
C GLY A 83 29.09 -16.44 1.81
N ARG A 84 28.21 -15.47 2.10
CA ARG A 84 27.79 -15.14 3.48
C ARG A 84 26.85 -16.19 4.09
N VAL A 85 26.44 -17.18 3.31
CA VAL A 85 25.45 -18.21 3.67
C VAL A 85 26.01 -19.57 3.32
N LYS A 86 25.96 -20.51 4.28
CA LYS A 86 26.35 -21.90 4.04
C LYS A 86 25.45 -22.55 3.00
N GLU A 87 26.01 -23.44 2.17
CA GLU A 87 25.31 -24.05 1.03
C GLU A 87 23.97 -24.68 1.44
N GLU A 88 23.98 -25.44 2.54
CA GLU A 88 22.84 -26.14 3.10
C GLU A 88 21.72 -25.21 3.60
N LEU A 89 22.03 -23.94 3.87
CA LEU A 89 21.09 -22.95 4.38
C LEU A 89 20.55 -22.00 3.30
N LYS A 90 21.11 -22.01 2.07
CA LYS A 90 20.78 -21.01 1.03
C LYS A 90 19.28 -20.93 0.72
N LYS A 91 18.59 -22.07 0.62
CA LYS A 91 17.15 -22.11 0.33
C LYS A 91 16.33 -21.48 1.46
N GLN A 92 16.61 -21.88 2.70
CA GLN A 92 15.92 -21.35 3.88
C GLN A 92 16.20 -19.85 4.05
N PHE A 93 17.46 -19.46 3.93
CA PHE A 93 17.88 -18.06 3.97
C PHE A 93 17.16 -17.21 2.92
N LEU A 94 17.05 -17.68 1.68
CA LEU A 94 16.37 -16.95 0.62
C LEU A 94 14.92 -16.62 1.00
N VAL A 95 14.18 -17.63 1.47
CA VAL A 95 12.77 -17.48 1.88
C VAL A 95 12.65 -16.52 3.07
N ASP A 96 13.45 -16.73 4.11
CA ASP A 96 13.38 -15.92 5.34
C ASP A 96 13.81 -14.47 5.10
N PHE A 97 14.88 -14.27 4.35
CA PHE A 97 15.38 -12.94 4.00
C PHE A 97 14.35 -12.17 3.16
N ILE A 98 13.81 -12.78 2.11
CA ILE A 98 12.81 -12.14 1.26
C ILE A 98 11.58 -11.78 2.10
N ARG A 99 11.10 -12.69 2.96
CA ARG A 99 9.96 -12.42 3.85
C ARG A 99 10.20 -11.24 4.77
N GLN A 100 11.35 -11.18 5.44
CA GLN A 100 11.68 -10.07 6.33
C GLN A 100 11.83 -8.75 5.58
N CYS A 101 12.47 -8.79 4.41
CA CYS A 101 12.65 -7.62 3.55
C CYS A 101 11.32 -7.07 3.04
N LEU A 102 10.41 -7.96 2.61
CA LEU A 102 9.06 -7.58 2.17
C LEU A 102 8.24 -6.98 3.29
N ASN A 103 8.24 -7.59 4.49
CA ASN A 103 7.55 -7.03 5.65
C ASN A 103 8.04 -5.62 5.98
N PHE A 104 9.37 -5.39 5.96
CA PHE A 104 9.93 -4.06 6.19
C PHE A 104 9.46 -3.07 5.12
N CYS A 105 9.55 -3.45 3.84
CA CYS A 105 9.07 -2.57 2.76
C CYS A 105 7.57 -2.27 2.87
N GLU A 106 6.74 -3.26 3.21
CA GLU A 106 5.30 -3.06 3.41
C GLU A 106 5.04 -2.02 4.50
N HIS A 107 5.74 -2.11 5.64
CA HIS A 107 5.62 -1.13 6.70
C HIS A 107 6.01 0.29 6.26
N GLU A 108 7.10 0.44 5.51
CA GLU A 108 7.51 1.75 4.99
C GLU A 108 6.51 2.29 3.95
N ARG A 109 5.99 1.43 3.08
CA ARG A 109 4.97 1.81 2.10
C ARG A 109 3.67 2.24 2.77
N VAL A 110 3.24 1.55 3.81
CA VAL A 110 2.04 1.92 4.60
C VAL A 110 2.24 3.27 5.28
N LYS A 111 3.43 3.55 5.85
CA LYS A 111 3.75 4.86 6.42
C LYS A 111 3.65 5.97 5.37
N GLU A 112 4.22 5.75 4.18
CA GLU A 112 4.13 6.72 3.08
C GLU A 112 2.68 6.97 2.67
N ILE A 113 1.89 5.91 2.48
CA ILE A 113 0.46 6.01 2.14
C ILE A 113 -0.30 6.83 3.20
N LEU A 114 -0.10 6.52 4.49
CA LEU A 114 -0.75 7.24 5.58
C LEU A 114 -0.35 8.72 5.60
N SER A 115 0.93 9.02 5.39
CA SER A 115 1.44 10.39 5.33
C SER A 115 0.77 11.18 4.20
N ARG A 116 0.68 10.62 2.98
CA ARG A 116 0.00 11.26 1.84
C ARG A 116 -1.48 11.52 2.12
N ILE A 117 -2.18 10.54 2.71
CA ILE A 117 -3.59 10.69 3.08
C ILE A 117 -3.76 11.80 4.13
N GLU A 118 -2.89 11.87 5.13
CA GLU A 118 -2.94 12.90 6.17
C GLU A 118 -2.66 14.31 5.62
N GLU A 119 -1.66 14.45 4.76
CA GLU A 119 -1.35 15.69 4.06
C GLU A 119 -2.54 16.17 3.24
N TYR A 120 -3.17 15.26 2.49
CA TYR A 120 -4.36 15.56 1.69
C TYR A 120 -5.53 16.06 2.57
N ILE A 121 -5.81 15.36 3.67
CA ILE A 121 -6.89 15.72 4.61
C ILE A 121 -6.60 17.09 5.26
N ARG A 122 -5.35 17.34 5.69
CA ARG A 122 -4.95 18.62 6.29
C ARG A 122 -4.95 19.77 5.30
N GLY A 123 -4.39 19.56 4.12
CA GLY A 123 -4.28 20.58 3.06
C GLY A 123 -5.65 21.02 2.50
N LYS A 124 -6.65 20.13 2.53
CA LYS A 124 -8.03 20.48 2.14
C LYS A 124 -8.93 20.84 3.33
N GLY A 125 -8.54 20.55 4.57
CA GLY A 125 -9.24 20.93 5.80
C GLY A 125 -8.75 22.23 6.45
N GLY A 126 -7.62 22.80 6.00
CA GLY A 126 -7.00 24.00 6.57
C GLY A 126 -7.37 25.35 5.93
N LYS A 127 -8.23 25.38 4.90
CA LYS A 127 -8.75 26.63 4.32
C LYS A 127 -10.19 26.89 4.80
N SER A 128 -10.37 27.13 6.09
CA SER A 128 -11.64 27.59 6.69
C SER A 128 -11.41 28.22 8.05
N THR A 129 -10.57 29.26 8.15
CA THR A 129 -10.70 30.36 9.13
C THR A 129 -9.58 31.37 8.91
N LYS A 130 -9.95 32.53 8.38
CA LYS A 130 -9.41 33.88 8.64
C LYS A 130 -9.99 34.80 7.56
N GLU A 131 -11.24 35.18 7.76
CA GLU A 131 -11.73 36.52 7.45
C GLU A 131 -11.84 37.27 8.78
#